data_AF-A0A8C2CFP9-F1
#
_entry.id   AF-A0A8C2CFP9-F1
#
_cell.length_a   1.000
_cell.length_b   1.000
_cell.length_c   1.000
_cell.angle_alpha   90.00
_cell.angle_beta   90.00
_cell.angle_gamma   90.00
#
_symmetry.space_group_name_H-M   'P 1'
#
loop_
_entity.id
_entity.type
_entity.pdbx_description
1 polymer ?
#
loop_
_entity_poly.entity_id
_entity_poly.type
_entity_poly.pdbx_seq_one_letter_code
_entity_poly.pdbx_strand_id
1 'polypeptide(L)'
;MVDKDMSEINALNDVFPESDALLCWYHAVVRWLMKSDSGVSRPQHSSIRKEIIDYFKKMKACPMWQKKILKEFSHYKELCNYFQRYWEPIRHRWADYGRCYNHDNSETNNLIER
;
A
#
# COMPACT_ATOMS: atom_id res chain seq x y z
N MET A 1 -0.87 -7.60 -11.09
CA MET A 1 -0.57 -6.93 -9.80
C MET A 1 0.35 -7.85 -9.03
N VAL A 2 1.38 -7.33 -8.37
CA VAL A 2 2.40 -8.10 -7.66
C VAL A 2 2.68 -7.50 -6.28
N ASP A 3 3.35 -8.27 -5.42
CA ASP A 3 3.85 -7.73 -4.17
C ASP A 3 4.91 -6.65 -4.42
N LYS A 4 5.21 -5.83 -3.40
CA LYS A 4 6.35 -4.91 -3.46
C LYS A 4 7.67 -5.67 -3.28
N ASP A 5 8.06 -6.41 -4.32
CA ASP A 5 9.37 -7.06 -4.48
C ASP A 5 10.05 -6.53 -5.75
N MET A 6 11.14 -5.79 -5.56
CA MET A 6 11.88 -5.20 -6.69
C MET A 6 12.53 -6.26 -7.58
N SER A 7 12.83 -7.44 -7.06
CA SER A 7 13.42 -8.53 -7.85
C SER A 7 12.39 -9.08 -8.85
N GLU A 8 11.17 -9.32 -8.39
CA GLU A 8 10.04 -9.74 -9.23
C GLU A 8 9.71 -8.66 -10.27
N ILE A 9 9.63 -7.40 -9.84
CA ILE A 9 9.33 -6.27 -10.74
C ILE A 9 10.40 -6.12 -11.82
N ASN A 10 11.68 -6.23 -11.46
CA ASN A 10 12.76 -6.11 -12.43
C ASN A 10 12.70 -7.26 -13.45
N ALA A 11 12.51 -8.50 -12.98
CA ALA A 11 12.35 -9.65 -13.86
C ALA A 11 11.15 -9.51 -14.81
N LEU A 12 10.01 -8.97 -14.33
CA LEU A 12 8.85 -8.72 -15.17
C LEU A 12 9.12 -7.64 -16.22
N ASN A 13 9.81 -6.55 -15.86
CA ASN A 13 10.15 -5.49 -16.81
C ASN A 13 11.14 -5.98 -17.88
N ASP A 14 12.05 -6.89 -17.52
CA ASP A 14 13.02 -7.48 -18.46
C ASP A 14 12.34 -8.36 -19.52
N VAL A 15 11.28 -9.08 -19.14
CA VAL A 15 10.54 -9.98 -20.05
C VAL A 15 9.38 -9.27 -20.77
N PHE A 16 8.71 -8.33 -20.11
CA PHE A 16 7.53 -7.63 -20.63
C PHE A 16 7.69 -6.10 -20.50
N PRO A 17 8.60 -5.49 -21.28
CA PRO A 17 8.95 -4.06 -21.13
C PRO A 17 7.79 -3.10 -21.46
N GLU A 18 6.78 -3.56 -22.19
CA GLU A 18 5.59 -2.77 -22.54
C GLU A 18 4.45 -2.89 -21.51
N SER A 19 4.60 -3.75 -20.49
CA SER A 19 3.59 -3.99 -19.46
C SER A 19 3.90 -3.22 -18.17
N ASP A 20 2.89 -2.56 -17.61
CA ASP A 20 2.99 -1.96 -16.29
C ASP A 20 2.82 -3.00 -15.17
N ALA A 21 3.89 -3.26 -14.41
CA ALA A 21 3.79 -4.01 -13.16
C ALA A 21 3.19 -3.14 -12.03
N LEU A 22 1.91 -3.36 -11.72
CA LEU A 22 1.22 -2.71 -10.61
C LEU A 22 1.48 -3.40 -9.27
N LEU A 23 1.63 -2.62 -8.20
CA LEU A 23 1.92 -3.05 -6.84
C LEU A 23 0.66 -3.20 -5.99
N CYS A 24 0.55 -4.31 -5.28
CA CYS A 24 -0.49 -4.50 -4.26
C CYS A 24 -0.22 -3.59 -3.04
N TRP A 25 -1.08 -2.60 -2.84
CA TRP A 25 -0.98 -1.69 -1.70
C TRP A 25 -1.26 -2.43 -0.38
N TYR A 26 -2.18 -3.41 -0.39
CA TYR A 26 -2.65 -4.11 0.80
C TYR A 26 -1.51 -4.88 1.48
N HIS A 27 -0.82 -5.76 0.74
CA HIS A 27 0.33 -6.49 1.26
C HIS A 27 1.44 -5.57 1.73
N ALA A 28 1.74 -4.52 0.97
CA ALA A 28 2.79 -3.58 1.33
C ALA A 28 2.50 -2.89 2.68
N VAL A 29 1.26 -2.42 2.88
CA VAL A 29 0.85 -1.74 4.12
C VAL A 29 0.75 -2.73 5.28
N VAL A 30 0.05 -3.86 5.09
CA VAL A 30 -0.14 -4.86 6.16
C VAL A 30 1.20 -5.43 6.62
N ARG A 31 2.08 -5.83 5.70
CA ARG A 31 3.41 -6.33 6.07
C ARG A 31 4.23 -5.28 6.79
N TRP A 32 4.18 -4.02 6.36
CA TRP A 32 4.92 -2.95 7.03
C TRP A 32 4.39 -2.67 8.44
N LEU A 33 3.07 -2.63 8.64
CA LEU A 33 2.46 -2.41 9.96
C LEU A 33 2.90 -3.45 11.01
N MET A 34 3.26 -4.65 10.57
CA MET A 34 3.75 -5.73 11.44
C MET A 34 5.23 -5.61 11.81
N LYS A 35 6.01 -4.73 11.17
CA LYS A 35 7.44 -4.54 11.48
C LYS A 35 7.64 -3.68 12.74
N SER A 36 8.71 -3.95 13.48
CA SER A 36 9.01 -3.25 14.75
C SER A 36 9.15 -1.73 14.59
N ASP A 37 9.62 -1.28 13.43
CA ASP A 37 9.80 0.13 13.07
C ASP A 37 8.50 0.85 12.67
N SER A 38 7.37 0.15 12.63
CA SER A 38 6.08 0.75 12.27
C SER A 38 5.46 1.63 13.36
N GLY A 39 5.95 1.52 14.60
CA GLY A 39 5.33 2.13 15.79
C GLY A 39 4.02 1.46 16.24
N VAL A 40 3.46 0.54 15.45
CA VAL A 40 2.14 -0.08 15.69
C VAL A 40 2.15 -1.61 15.56
N SER A 41 3.31 -2.25 15.61
CA SER A 41 3.45 -3.71 15.47
C SER A 41 3.00 -4.50 16.71
N ARG A 42 3.01 -3.90 17.90
CA ARG A 42 2.65 -4.60 19.13
C ARG A 42 1.15 -4.98 19.17
N PRO A 43 0.75 -6.06 19.86
CA PRO A 43 -0.64 -6.55 19.88
C PRO A 43 -1.68 -5.51 20.31
N GLN A 44 -1.34 -4.63 21.27
CA GLN A 44 -2.24 -3.57 21.74
C GLN A 44 -2.61 -2.52 20.68
N HIS A 45 -1.86 -2.46 19.58
CA HIS A 45 -2.12 -1.55 18.46
C HIS A 45 -2.95 -2.20 17.35
N SER A 46 -3.61 -3.34 17.62
CA SER A 46 -4.46 -4.02 16.63
C SER A 46 -5.62 -3.17 16.13
N SER A 47 -6.21 -2.33 16.97
CA SER A 47 -7.28 -1.40 16.59
C SER A 47 -6.80 -0.33 15.61
N ILE A 48 -5.68 0.34 15.93
CA ILE A 48 -5.12 1.38 15.04
C ILE A 48 -4.63 0.79 13.72
N ARG A 49 -4.09 -0.44 13.70
CA ARG A 49 -3.74 -1.11 12.43
C ARG A 49 -4.96 -1.30 11.54
N LYS A 50 -6.10 -1.73 12.11
CA LYS A 50 -7.37 -1.86 11.37
C LYS A 50 -7.83 -0.50 10.83
N GLU A 51 -7.78 0.54 11.66
CA GLU A 51 -8.15 1.89 11.27
C GLU A 51 -7.31 2.43 10.10
N ILE A 52 -5.98 2.22 10.15
CA ILE A 52 -5.08 2.57 9.04
C ILE A 52 -5.48 1.82 7.77
N ILE A 53 -5.67 0.50 7.84
CA ILE A 53 -6.05 -0.33 6.68
C ILE A 53 -7.40 0.12 6.09
N ASP A 54 -8.41 0.35 6.92
CA ASP A 54 -9.73 0.78 6.47
C ASP A 54 -9.70 2.19 5.85
N TYR A 55 -8.86 3.07 6.38
CA TYR A 55 -8.62 4.38 5.79
C TYR A 55 -7.97 4.25 4.40
N PHE A 56 -7.00 3.35 4.25
CA PHE A 56 -6.37 3.05 2.96
C PHE A 56 -7.38 2.55 1.93
N LYS A 57 -8.23 1.58 2.30
CA LYS A 57 -9.27 1.05 1.41
C LYS A 57 -10.16 2.14 0.83
N LYS A 58 -10.57 3.11 1.67
CA LYS A 58 -11.43 4.23 1.25
C LYS A 58 -10.72 5.22 0.33
N MET A 59 -9.40 5.31 0.44
CA MET A 59 -8.63 6.40 -0.14
C MET A 59 -7.70 5.98 -1.28
N LYS A 60 -7.47 4.69 -1.52
CA LYS A 60 -6.53 4.15 -2.53
C LYS A 60 -6.71 4.74 -3.95
N ALA A 61 -7.95 5.04 -4.34
CA ALA A 61 -8.29 5.63 -5.63
C ALA A 61 -8.08 7.15 -5.73
N CYS A 62 -7.92 7.84 -4.59
CA CYS A 62 -7.87 9.29 -4.54
C CYS A 62 -6.43 9.80 -4.76
N PRO A 63 -6.14 10.62 -5.79
CA PRO A 63 -4.78 11.15 -6.02
C PRO A 63 -4.19 11.96 -4.84
N MET A 64 -5.04 12.44 -3.93
CA MET A 64 -4.63 13.21 -2.74
C MET A 64 -4.60 12.38 -1.45
N TRP A 65 -4.74 11.05 -1.52
CA TRP A 65 -4.83 10.19 -0.34
C TRP A 65 -3.65 10.39 0.63
N GLN A 66 -2.46 10.64 0.08
CA GLN A 66 -1.24 10.85 0.88
C GLN A 66 -1.39 12.05 1.80
N LYS A 67 -1.82 13.21 1.28
CA LYS A 67 -2.05 14.42 2.10
C LYS A 67 -3.09 14.17 3.19
N LYS A 68 -4.11 13.36 2.89
CA LYS A 68 -5.15 13.01 3.87
C LYS A 68 -4.61 12.09 4.97
N ILE A 69 -3.81 11.08 4.63
CA ILE A 69 -3.18 10.18 5.60
C ILE A 69 -2.16 10.89 6.47
N LEU A 70 -1.34 11.75 5.88
CA LEU A 70 -0.37 12.55 6.64
C LEU A 70 -1.06 13.51 7.61
N LYS A 71 -2.26 13.98 7.27
CA LYS A 71 -3.08 14.82 8.17
C LYS A 71 -3.73 13.99 9.27
N GLU A 72 -4.45 12.93 8.89
CA GLU A 72 -5.22 12.06 9.79
C GLU A 72 -4.32 11.38 10.83
N PHE A 73 -3.20 10.82 10.38
CA PHE A 73 -2.28 10.07 11.19
C PHE A 73 -1.01 10.85 11.53
N SER A 74 -1.09 12.19 11.58
CA SER A 74 0.07 13.07 11.85
C SER A 74 0.79 12.76 13.17
N HIS A 75 0.09 12.16 14.14
CA HIS A 75 0.65 11.70 15.41
C HIS A 75 1.51 10.43 15.29
N TYR A 76 1.39 9.67 14.20
CA TYR A 76 2.15 8.44 13.93
C TYR A 76 3.31 8.75 12.97
N LYS A 77 4.40 9.28 13.52
CA LYS A 77 5.55 9.76 12.72
C LYS A 77 6.16 8.68 11.85
N GLU A 78 6.24 7.44 12.35
CA GLU A 78 6.78 6.28 11.66
C GLU A 78 5.96 5.96 10.40
N LEU A 79 4.63 6.02 10.52
CA LEU A 79 3.69 5.84 9.42
C LEU A 79 3.88 6.94 8.37
N CYS A 80 3.89 8.20 8.80
CA CYS A 80 4.10 9.33 7.90
C CYS A 80 5.43 9.24 7.14
N ASN A 81 6.52 8.93 7.86
CA ASN A 81 7.85 8.75 7.31
C ASN A 81 7.89 7.61 6.30
N TYR A 82 7.23 6.49 6.60
CA TYR A 82 7.13 5.36 5.68
C TYR A 82 6.48 5.77 4.36
N PHE A 83 5.35 6.48 4.42
CA PHE A 83 4.65 6.91 3.21
C PHE A 83 5.44 7.90 2.37
N GLN A 84 6.06 8.88 3.03
CA GLN A 84 6.89 9.88 2.35
C GLN A 84 8.13 9.25 1.69
N ARG A 85 8.78 8.29 2.36
CA ARG A 85 10.07 7.75 1.90
C ARG A 85 9.94 6.59 0.91
N TYR A 86 8.96 5.72 1.09
CA TYR A 86 8.90 4.44 0.37
C TYR A 86 7.68 4.26 -0.53
N TRP A 87 6.65 5.09 -0.36
CA TRP A 87 5.39 4.96 -1.09
C TRP A 87 5.23 6.06 -2.13
N GLU A 88 5.49 7.32 -1.75
CA GLU A 88 5.36 8.49 -2.62
C GLU A 88 6.26 8.48 -3.87
N PRO A 89 7.54 8.05 -3.79
CA PRO A 89 8.40 8.01 -4.98
C PRO A 89 7.90 7.05 -6.07
N ILE A 90 7.17 6.00 -5.66
CA ILE A 90 6.64 4.96 -6.55
C ILE A 90 5.11 5.01 -6.65
N ARG A 91 4.50 6.16 -6.31
CA ARG A 91 3.04 6.28 -6.17
C ARG A 91 2.26 5.80 -7.39
N HIS A 92 2.80 6.08 -8.58
CA HIS A 92 2.22 5.71 -9.87
C HIS A 92 2.10 4.19 -10.06
N ARG A 93 2.88 3.38 -9.33
CA ARG A 93 2.86 1.91 -9.46
C ARG A 93 1.83 1.25 -8.55
N TRP A 94 1.30 1.92 -7.54
CA TRP A 94 0.29 1.31 -6.67
C TRP A 94 -0.98 1.03 -7.45
N ALA A 95 -1.52 -0.17 -7.24
CA ALA A 95 -2.85 -0.52 -7.68
C ALA A 95 -3.85 0.55 -7.22
N ASP A 96 -4.77 0.89 -8.11
CA ASP A 96 -5.80 1.94 -7.93
C ASP A 96 -5.29 3.38 -7.78
N TYR A 97 -3.98 3.68 -7.77
CA TYR A 97 -3.52 5.05 -7.60
C TYR A 97 -3.94 5.97 -8.77
N GLY A 98 -4.97 6.78 -8.54
CA GLY A 98 -5.60 7.62 -9.56
C GLY A 98 -6.28 6.82 -10.68
N ARG A 99 -6.46 5.50 -10.48
CA ARG A 99 -7.03 4.57 -11.45
C ARG A 99 -8.21 3.86 -10.80
N CYS A 100 -9.32 3.77 -11.50
CA CYS A 100 -10.47 2.99 -11.05
C CYS A 100 -10.47 1.67 -11.81
N TYR A 101 -9.63 0.71 -11.41
CA TYR A 101 -9.73 -0.63 -11.97
C TYR A 101 -10.87 -1.37 -11.28
N ASN A 102 -11.76 -1.98 -12.07
CA ASN A 102 -12.78 -2.84 -11.51
C ASN A 102 -12.14 -4.19 -11.15
N HIS A 103 -11.84 -4.38 -9.87
CA HIS A 103 -11.23 -5.60 -9.34
C HIS A 103 -12.27 -6.62 -8.82
N ASP A 104 -13.54 -6.53 -9.25
CA ASP A 104 -14.66 -7.36 -8.73
C ASP A 104 -14.69 -7.40 -7.18
N ASN A 105 -14.54 -6.22 -6.55
CA ASN A 105 -14.46 -6.06 -5.09
C ASN A 105 -13.29 -6.81 -4.39
N SER A 106 -12.32 -7.32 -5.15
CA SER A 106 -11.14 -8.00 -4.63
C SER A 106 -10.11 -6.95 -4.19
N GLU A 107 -9.96 -6.75 -2.88
CA GLU A 107 -8.97 -5.85 -2.29
C GLU A 107 -7.53 -6.39 -2.38
N THR A 108 -7.40 -7.64 -2.79
CA THR A 108 -6.16 -8.36 -3.09
C THR A 108 -6.38 -9.21 -4.34
N ASN A 109 -5.34 -9.40 -5.16
CA ASN A 109 -5.40 -10.29 -6.31
C ASN A 109 -5.06 -11.76 -5.95
N ASN A 110 -4.77 -12.03 -4.69
CA ASN A 110 -4.55 -13.38 -4.20
C ASN A 110 -5.92 -14.01 -3.89
N LEU A 111 -6.32 -15.01 -4.67
CA LEU A 111 -7.59 -15.73 -4.48
C LEU A 111 -7.73 -16.33 -3.08
N ILE A 112 -6.61 -16.60 -2.39
CA ILE A 112 -6.56 -17.14 -1.03
C ILE A 112 -6.97 -16.11 0.04
N GLU A 113 -6.91 -14.81 -0.30
CA GLU A 113 -7.14 -13.70 0.63
C GLU A 113 -8.48 -12.99 0.40
N ARG A 114 -9.31 -13.56 -0.48
CA ARG A 114 -10.72 -13.17 -0.66
C ARG A 114 -11.57 -13.61 0.53
#